data_AF-A0A8C6V1F5-F1
#
_entry.id   AF-A0A8C6V1F5-F1
#
_cell.length_a   1.000
_cell.length_b   1.000
_cell.length_c   1.000
_cell.angle_alpha   90.00
_cell.angle_beta   90.00
_cell.angle_gamma   90.00
#
_symmetry.space_group_name_H-M   'P 1'
#
loop_
_entity.id
_entity.type
_entity.pdbx_description
1 polymer ?
#
loop_
_entity_poly.entity_id
_entity_poly.type
_entity_poly.pdbx_seq_one_letter_code
_entity_poly.pdbx_strand_id
1 'polypeptide(L)'
;SGDSTGGNLAAAVAQEISQDSSMKVKFSAQALIYPVVQALDFNTPSDLQNQNMPVLSRFFLVKFWLQYLGVDLSLMGQFLSNNHSSLQQSLLTPELRARFDWTTLLSPEQQKDYRPVVADEGLEGILEKVPGLLDVRASPLLAESEVLSKCPKAYIMTCELDVLRDDGLMYARRLQEAGVTVTSVHYQDGFHGCFSFLFWPLEFDVGKRALRDYINWLQDNL
;
A
#
# COMPACT_ATOMS: atom_id res chain seq x y z
N SER A 1 10.99 9.49 -3.02
CA SER A 1 11.12 8.08 -3.43
C SER A 1 11.30 7.24 -2.18
N GLY A 2 10.86 5.99 -2.17
CA GLY A 2 11.10 5.06 -1.07
C GLY A 2 10.53 3.67 -1.33
N ASP A 3 11.06 2.67 -0.65
CA ASP A 3 10.63 1.28 -0.72
C ASP A 3 9.89 0.83 0.55
N SER A 4 8.89 -0.05 0.41
CA SER A 4 8.09 -0.56 1.54
C SER A 4 7.51 0.58 2.38
N THR A 5 7.86 0.67 3.68
CA THR A 5 7.50 1.80 4.57
C THR A 5 8.07 3.15 4.11
N GLY A 6 9.22 3.17 3.45
CA GLY A 6 9.73 4.38 2.80
C GLY A 6 8.82 4.84 1.65
N GLY A 7 8.18 3.89 0.96
CA GLY A 7 7.17 4.17 -0.07
C GLY A 7 5.91 4.78 0.53
N ASN A 8 5.46 4.27 1.69
CA ASN A 8 4.37 4.87 2.48
C ASN A 8 4.66 6.34 2.79
N LEU A 9 5.81 6.61 3.42
CA LEU A 9 6.20 7.95 3.85
C LEU A 9 6.33 8.90 2.65
N ALA A 10 6.90 8.41 1.54
CA ALA A 10 7.01 9.21 0.32
C ALA A 10 5.63 9.59 -0.26
N ALA A 11 4.66 8.67 -0.25
CA ALA A 11 3.29 8.93 -0.68
C ALA A 11 2.58 9.92 0.26
N ALA A 12 2.67 9.71 1.57
CA ALA A 12 2.08 10.59 2.58
C ALA A 12 2.62 12.03 2.45
N VAL A 13 3.94 12.20 2.37
CA VAL A 13 4.57 13.52 2.25
C VAL A 13 4.22 14.18 0.91
N ALA A 14 4.10 13.42 -0.18
CA ALA A 14 3.66 13.96 -1.46
C ALA A 14 2.21 14.49 -1.39
N GLN A 15 1.31 13.76 -0.72
CA GLN A 15 -0.06 14.19 -0.49
C GLN A 15 -0.12 15.45 0.36
N GLU A 16 0.58 15.48 1.51
CA GLU A 16 0.60 16.65 2.41
C GLU A 16 1.12 17.92 1.70
N ILE A 17 2.26 17.83 1.01
CA ILE A 17 2.85 18.98 0.30
C ILE A 17 1.98 19.41 -0.90
N SER A 18 1.22 18.49 -1.49
CA SER A 18 0.28 18.84 -2.58
C SER A 18 -0.87 19.71 -2.08
N GLN A 19 -1.31 19.51 -0.84
CA GLN A 19 -2.40 20.29 -0.23
C GLN A 19 -1.92 21.62 0.35
N ASP A 20 -0.67 21.71 0.79
CA ASP A 20 -0.12 22.94 1.34
C ASP A 20 0.14 23.98 0.22
N SER A 21 -0.66 25.04 0.22
CA SER A 21 -0.53 26.17 -0.71
C SER A 21 0.60 27.13 -0.35
N SER A 22 1.11 27.07 0.89
CA SER A 22 2.27 27.86 1.34
C SER A 22 3.60 27.26 0.87
N MET A 23 3.62 25.96 0.57
CA MET A 23 4.79 25.25 0.05
C MET A 23 5.12 25.69 -1.37
N LYS A 24 6.27 26.35 -1.52
CA LYS A 24 6.79 26.80 -2.82
C LYS A 24 7.40 25.67 -3.65
N VAL A 25 7.83 24.59 -2.99
CA VAL A 25 8.40 23.42 -3.66
C VAL A 25 7.26 22.45 -3.96
N LYS A 26 7.13 22.08 -5.23
CA LYS A 26 6.26 21.00 -5.67
C LYS A 26 7.14 19.88 -6.21
N PHE A 27 6.84 18.64 -5.82
CA PHE A 27 7.60 17.50 -6.31
C PHE A 27 7.32 17.26 -7.79
N SER A 28 8.35 17.00 -8.58
CA SER A 28 8.19 16.64 -9.99
C SER A 28 7.67 15.21 -10.15
N ALA A 29 8.00 14.32 -9.21
CA ALA A 29 7.72 12.90 -9.26
C ALA A 29 7.68 12.28 -7.85
N GLN A 30 6.92 11.19 -7.70
CA GLN A 30 7.05 10.23 -6.60
C GLN A 30 7.40 8.86 -7.18
N ALA A 31 8.29 8.12 -6.52
CA ALA A 31 8.62 6.76 -6.91
C ALA A 31 8.48 5.86 -5.69
N LEU A 32 7.60 4.86 -5.81
CA LEU A 32 7.12 4.02 -4.73
C LEU A 32 7.43 2.58 -5.08
N ILE A 33 8.25 1.93 -4.28
CA ILE A 33 8.72 0.58 -4.54
C ILE A 33 8.02 -0.35 -3.55
N TYR A 34 7.16 -1.25 -4.05
CA TYR A 34 6.28 -2.15 -3.27
C TYR A 34 5.69 -1.48 -2.02
N PRO A 35 5.02 -0.33 -2.15
CA PRO A 35 4.68 0.50 -1.00
C PRO A 35 3.60 -0.17 -0.13
N VAL A 36 3.75 -0.07 1.19
CA VAL A 36 2.66 -0.34 2.14
C VAL A 36 1.81 0.92 2.26
N VAL A 37 0.48 0.86 2.09
CA VAL A 37 -0.34 2.08 2.00
C VAL A 37 -1.67 2.01 2.74
N GLN A 38 -2.00 0.89 3.37
CA GLN A 38 -3.21 0.75 4.18
C GLN A 38 -3.07 -0.29 5.30
N ALA A 39 -3.91 -0.15 6.33
CA ALA A 39 -3.97 -1.04 7.49
C ALA A 39 -5.38 -1.61 7.77
N LEU A 40 -6.29 -1.53 6.81
CA LEU A 40 -7.70 -1.88 6.96
C LEU A 40 -8.05 -3.26 6.40
N ASP A 41 -7.33 -3.78 5.42
CA ASP A 41 -7.56 -5.10 4.84
C ASP A 41 -6.24 -5.89 4.77
N PHE A 42 -6.13 -6.93 5.58
CA PHE A 42 -5.02 -7.89 5.54
C PHE A 42 -5.43 -9.22 4.91
N ASN A 43 -6.54 -9.28 4.17
CA ASN A 43 -7.03 -10.45 3.46
C ASN A 43 -7.20 -10.17 1.96
N THR A 44 -6.39 -9.26 1.41
CA THR A 44 -6.30 -9.10 -0.04
C THR A 44 -5.83 -10.42 -0.68
N PRO A 45 -6.08 -10.64 -1.99
CA PRO A 45 -5.55 -11.79 -2.72
C PRO A 45 -4.05 -12.02 -2.47
N SER A 46 -3.25 -10.95 -2.47
CA SER A 46 -1.80 -11.02 -2.25
C SER A 46 -1.41 -11.33 -0.81
N ASP A 47 -2.14 -10.81 0.19
CA ASP A 47 -1.92 -11.18 1.60
C ASP A 47 -2.09 -12.68 1.81
N LEU A 48 -3.12 -13.26 1.21
CA LEU A 48 -3.46 -14.68 1.36
C LEU A 48 -2.55 -15.58 0.54
N GLN A 49 -2.26 -15.20 -0.72
CA GLN A 49 -1.36 -15.93 -1.61
C GLN A 49 0.06 -15.98 -1.04
N ASN A 50 0.58 -14.85 -0.57
CA ASN A 50 1.97 -14.68 -0.19
C ASN A 50 2.18 -14.70 1.33
N GLN A 51 1.19 -15.21 2.09
CA GLN A 51 1.14 -15.11 3.56
C GLN A 51 2.40 -15.60 4.29
N ASN A 52 3.14 -16.54 3.69
CA ASN A 52 4.33 -17.18 4.26
C ASN A 52 5.62 -16.82 3.51
N MET A 53 5.61 -15.82 2.63
CA MET A 53 6.81 -15.44 1.89
C MET A 53 7.93 -14.98 2.84
N PRO A 54 9.19 -15.30 2.52
CA PRO A 54 10.34 -14.78 3.27
C PRO A 54 10.43 -13.25 3.15
N VAL A 55 11.18 -12.63 4.07
CA VAL A 55 11.34 -11.16 4.23
C VAL A 55 10.11 -10.50 4.86
N LEU A 56 8.94 -10.61 4.24
CA LEU A 56 7.69 -10.06 4.77
C LEU A 56 6.55 -11.07 4.63
N SER A 57 6.21 -11.70 5.74
CA SER A 57 5.02 -12.52 5.87
C SER A 57 3.82 -11.66 6.28
N ARG A 58 2.61 -12.16 6.03
CA ARG A 58 1.36 -11.51 6.48
C ARG A 58 1.36 -11.28 8.00
N PHE A 59 1.89 -12.24 8.76
CA PHE A 59 2.04 -12.09 10.21
C PHE A 59 2.92 -10.89 10.59
N PHE A 60 4.06 -10.73 9.92
CA PHE A 60 4.95 -9.60 10.19
C PHE A 60 4.37 -8.27 9.72
N LEU A 61 3.68 -8.24 8.58
CA LEU A 61 2.96 -7.05 8.11
C LEU A 61 1.98 -6.53 9.17
N VAL A 62 1.09 -7.40 9.66
CA VAL A 62 0.12 -7.01 10.71
C VAL A 62 0.85 -6.59 11.98
N LYS A 63 1.89 -7.33 12.40
CA LYS A 63 2.69 -6.98 13.57
C LYS A 63 3.29 -5.57 13.47
N PHE A 64 3.88 -5.23 12.34
CA PHE A 64 4.49 -3.92 12.13
C PHE A 64 3.45 -2.81 12.16
N TRP A 65 2.27 -3.03 11.57
CA TRP A 65 1.16 -2.09 11.67
C TRP A 65 0.68 -1.86 13.10
N LEU A 66 0.51 -2.93 13.89
CA LEU A 66 0.11 -2.79 15.29
C LEU A 66 1.15 -2.00 16.10
N GLN A 67 2.43 -2.31 15.91
CA GLN A 67 3.51 -1.57 16.59
C GLN A 67 3.56 -0.11 16.15
N TYR A 68 3.41 0.16 14.85
CA TYR A 68 3.41 1.52 14.30
C TYR A 68 2.26 2.37 14.83
N LEU A 69 1.07 1.78 14.95
CA LEU A 69 -0.14 2.45 15.44
C LEU A 69 -0.29 2.42 16.97
N GLY A 70 0.66 1.81 17.69
CA GLY A 70 0.60 1.69 19.15
C GLY A 70 -0.52 0.76 19.65
N VAL A 71 -0.95 -0.19 18.83
CA VAL A 71 -1.98 -1.19 19.16
C VAL A 71 -1.34 -2.37 19.88
N ASP A 72 -2.00 -2.83 20.95
CA ASP A 72 -1.53 -3.97 21.74
C ASP A 72 -1.48 -5.25 20.90
N LEU A 73 -0.35 -5.97 20.95
CA LEU A 73 -0.14 -7.19 20.16
C LEU A 73 -1.05 -8.35 20.55
N SER A 74 -1.76 -8.29 21.69
CA SER A 74 -2.84 -9.24 22.02
C SER A 74 -3.99 -9.20 21.01
N LEU A 75 -4.16 -8.09 20.28
CA LEU A 75 -5.17 -7.94 19.22
C LEU A 75 -4.72 -8.52 17.87
N MET A 76 -3.52 -9.11 17.76
CA MET A 76 -2.98 -9.68 16.52
C MET A 76 -3.97 -10.58 15.79
N GLY A 77 -4.61 -11.52 16.50
CA GLY A 77 -5.57 -12.46 15.88
C GLY A 77 -6.82 -11.77 15.32
N GLN A 78 -7.21 -10.65 15.92
CA GLN A 78 -8.37 -9.86 15.48
C GLN A 78 -8.05 -9.11 14.19
N PHE A 79 -6.85 -8.53 14.09
CA PHE A 79 -6.39 -7.86 12.87
C PHE A 79 -6.10 -8.84 11.74
N LEU A 80 -5.50 -10.00 12.04
CA LEU A 80 -5.36 -11.11 11.08
C LEU A 80 -6.71 -11.66 10.59
N SER A 81 -7.83 -11.31 11.22
CA SER A 81 -9.17 -11.70 10.78
C SER A 81 -9.95 -10.52 10.17
N ASN A 82 -9.33 -9.33 10.04
CA ASN A 82 -9.98 -8.07 9.66
C ASN A 82 -11.16 -7.64 10.56
N ASN A 83 -11.18 -8.08 11.83
CA ASN A 83 -12.25 -7.69 12.74
C ASN A 83 -12.24 -6.18 13.05
N HIS A 84 -11.13 -5.49 12.83
CA HIS A 84 -11.03 -4.03 12.99
C HIS A 84 -11.66 -3.24 11.82
N SER A 85 -11.96 -3.90 10.70
CA SER A 85 -12.63 -3.31 9.53
C SER A 85 -13.97 -3.97 9.19
N SER A 86 -14.54 -4.74 10.13
CA SER A 86 -15.86 -5.39 10.04
C SER A 86 -16.99 -4.43 9.65
N LEU A 87 -18.10 -4.94 9.11
CA LEU A 87 -19.23 -4.12 8.63
C LEU A 87 -19.88 -3.25 9.72
N GLN A 88 -19.86 -3.68 10.98
CA GLN A 88 -20.38 -2.89 12.11
C GLN A 88 -19.61 -1.57 12.37
N GLN A 89 -18.40 -1.40 11.83
CA GLN A 89 -17.58 -0.21 12.08
C GLN A 89 -18.22 1.02 11.42
N SER A 90 -18.89 1.84 12.21
CA SER A 90 -19.67 3.00 11.73
C SER A 90 -18.80 4.09 11.08
N LEU A 91 -17.53 4.21 11.48
CA LEU A 91 -16.58 5.15 10.88
C LEU A 91 -16.12 4.75 9.47
N LEU A 92 -16.30 3.48 9.06
CA LEU A 92 -16.02 3.02 7.70
C LEU A 92 -17.26 3.17 6.82
N THR A 93 -17.53 4.41 6.39
CA THR A 93 -18.62 4.70 5.46
C THR A 93 -18.44 3.94 4.14
N PRO A 94 -19.50 3.74 3.34
CA PRO A 94 -19.39 3.12 2.03
C PRO A 94 -18.35 3.80 1.13
N GLU A 95 -18.27 5.13 1.16
CA GLU A 95 -17.32 5.93 0.39
C GLU A 95 -15.88 5.71 0.84
N LEU A 96 -15.65 5.51 2.13
CA LEU A 96 -14.33 5.17 2.67
C LEU A 96 -13.96 3.71 2.38
N ARG A 97 -14.92 2.78 2.40
CA ARG A 97 -14.68 1.38 2.04
C ARG A 97 -14.28 1.20 0.58
N ALA A 98 -14.92 1.93 -0.32
CA ALA A 98 -14.56 1.93 -1.74
C ALA A 98 -13.10 2.30 -2.02
N ARG A 99 -12.43 2.99 -1.07
CA ARG A 99 -11.03 3.44 -1.20
C ARG A 99 -10.00 2.34 -1.07
N PHE A 100 -10.35 1.24 -0.42
CA PHE A 100 -9.49 0.08 -0.23
C PHE A 100 -10.18 -1.22 -0.65
N ASP A 101 -11.30 -1.14 -1.37
CA ASP A 101 -12.02 -2.30 -1.88
C ASP A 101 -11.30 -2.89 -3.09
N TRP A 102 -10.49 -3.90 -2.82
CA TRP A 102 -9.72 -4.60 -3.84
C TRP A 102 -10.60 -5.27 -4.91
N THR A 103 -11.87 -5.56 -4.64
CA THR A 103 -12.77 -6.17 -5.64
C THR A 103 -13.12 -5.25 -6.80
N THR A 104 -12.97 -3.94 -6.57
CA THR A 104 -13.20 -2.90 -7.59
C THR A 104 -11.90 -2.32 -8.11
N LEU A 105 -10.87 -2.25 -7.25
CA LEU A 105 -9.59 -1.63 -7.57
C LEU A 105 -8.59 -2.57 -8.27
N LEU A 106 -8.76 -3.89 -8.15
CA LEU A 106 -7.94 -4.88 -8.84
C LEU A 106 -8.67 -5.45 -10.07
N SER A 107 -7.91 -5.79 -11.10
CA SER A 107 -8.39 -6.53 -12.28
C SER A 107 -8.71 -8.00 -11.95
N PRO A 108 -9.58 -8.68 -12.73
CA PRO A 108 -9.87 -10.09 -12.53
C PRO A 108 -8.62 -10.99 -12.46
N GLU A 109 -7.59 -10.68 -13.26
CA GLU A 109 -6.32 -11.43 -13.27
C GLU A 109 -5.56 -11.32 -11.94
N GLN A 110 -5.68 -10.18 -11.25
CA GLN A 110 -5.07 -9.93 -9.94
C GLN A 110 -5.90 -10.53 -8.80
N GLN A 111 -7.23 -10.49 -8.93
CA GLN A 111 -8.16 -11.08 -7.97
C GLN A 111 -8.10 -12.61 -7.94
N LYS A 112 -7.86 -13.24 -9.11
CA LYS A 112 -7.84 -14.70 -9.27
C LYS A 112 -9.16 -15.29 -8.75
N ASP A 113 -9.10 -16.34 -7.93
CA ASP A 113 -10.28 -17.00 -7.35
C ASP A 113 -10.55 -16.58 -5.89
N TYR A 114 -9.85 -15.55 -5.39
CA TYR A 114 -10.02 -15.08 -4.02
C TYR A 114 -11.36 -14.37 -3.84
N ARG A 115 -11.89 -14.44 -2.62
CA ARG A 115 -13.17 -13.81 -2.25
C ARG A 115 -12.96 -12.87 -1.07
N PRO A 116 -13.70 -11.76 -0.98
CA PRO A 116 -13.64 -10.86 0.16
C PRO A 116 -13.92 -11.59 1.46
N VAL A 117 -13.05 -11.34 2.44
CA VAL A 117 -13.25 -11.78 3.82
C VAL A 117 -13.61 -10.56 4.63
N VAL A 118 -14.91 -10.34 4.82
CA VAL A 118 -15.45 -9.23 5.61
C VAL A 118 -16.31 -9.80 6.72
N ALA A 119 -15.94 -9.53 7.96
CA ALA A 119 -16.73 -9.92 9.12
C ALA A 119 -17.91 -8.97 9.32
N ASP A 120 -19.08 -9.49 9.69
CA ASP A 120 -20.23 -8.66 10.05
C ASP A 120 -19.94 -7.89 11.35
N GLU A 121 -19.52 -8.63 12.37
CA GLU A 121 -19.14 -8.13 13.69
C GLU A 121 -17.62 -8.15 13.91
N GLY A 122 -17.13 -7.33 14.83
CA GLY A 122 -15.69 -7.18 15.04
C GLY A 122 -15.31 -6.38 16.29
N LEU A 123 -14.16 -5.71 16.24
CA LEU A 123 -13.61 -4.96 17.39
C LEU A 123 -14.35 -3.64 17.58
N GLU A 124 -15.41 -3.64 18.39
CA GLU A 124 -16.21 -2.44 18.66
C GLU A 124 -15.36 -1.28 19.22
N GLY A 125 -15.53 -0.10 18.62
CA GLY A 125 -14.88 1.13 19.07
C GLY A 125 -13.37 1.21 18.77
N ILE A 126 -12.81 0.31 17.96
CA ILE A 126 -11.36 0.27 17.70
C ILE A 126 -10.88 1.48 16.89
N LEU A 127 -11.69 1.94 15.94
CA LEU A 127 -11.32 3.06 15.05
C LEU A 127 -11.28 4.39 15.81
N GLU A 128 -12.12 4.54 16.85
CA GLU A 128 -12.10 5.67 17.77
C GLU A 128 -10.89 5.60 18.72
N LYS A 129 -10.53 4.40 19.19
CA LYS A 129 -9.38 4.19 20.07
C LYS A 129 -8.05 4.33 19.33
N VAL A 130 -8.03 3.99 18.04
CA VAL A 130 -6.84 3.98 17.18
C VAL A 130 -7.14 4.80 15.92
N PRO A 131 -7.27 6.14 16.04
CA PRO A 131 -7.60 7.00 14.90
C PRO A 131 -6.56 6.93 13.78
N GLY A 132 -5.33 6.51 14.09
CA GLY A 132 -4.27 6.27 13.09
C GLY A 132 -4.62 5.22 12.04
N LEU A 133 -5.59 4.34 12.27
CA LEU A 133 -6.10 3.41 11.26
C LEU A 133 -6.75 4.12 10.07
N LEU A 134 -7.31 5.32 10.29
CA LEU A 134 -7.98 6.14 9.28
C LEU A 134 -7.17 7.37 8.87
N ASP A 135 -5.98 7.57 9.46
CA ASP A 135 -5.12 8.70 9.16
C ASP A 135 -4.43 8.50 7.81
N VAL A 136 -4.66 9.40 6.86
CA VAL A 136 -4.07 9.33 5.51
C VAL A 136 -2.54 9.43 5.53
N ARG A 137 -1.94 9.98 6.60
CA ARG A 137 -0.48 10.02 6.77
C ARG A 137 0.10 8.66 7.13
N ALA A 138 -0.72 7.80 7.74
CA ALA A 138 -0.40 6.40 7.99
C ALA A 138 -0.81 5.53 6.79
N SER A 139 -2.02 5.73 6.27
CA SER A 139 -2.60 4.97 5.15
C SER A 139 -2.89 5.87 3.94
N PRO A 140 -1.89 6.22 3.12
CA PRO A 140 -2.06 7.10 1.94
C PRO A 140 -3.10 6.62 0.94
N LEU A 141 -3.42 5.32 0.92
CA LEU A 141 -4.48 4.79 0.07
C LEU A 141 -5.85 5.39 0.40
N LEU A 142 -6.09 5.85 1.63
CA LEU A 142 -7.39 6.36 2.07
C LEU A 142 -7.68 7.81 1.66
N ALA A 143 -6.71 8.48 1.06
CA ALA A 143 -6.86 9.87 0.64
C ALA A 143 -8.03 10.07 -0.34
N GLU A 144 -8.64 11.26 -0.27
CA GLU A 144 -9.68 11.70 -1.20
C GLU A 144 -9.14 11.81 -2.62
N SER A 145 -9.99 11.62 -3.62
CA SER A 145 -9.60 11.75 -5.03
C SER A 145 -9.09 13.16 -5.37
N GLU A 146 -9.61 14.19 -4.72
CA GLU A 146 -9.13 15.58 -4.83
C GLU A 146 -7.72 15.78 -4.25
N VAL A 147 -7.32 14.92 -3.30
CA VAL A 147 -5.94 14.92 -2.77
C VAL A 147 -5.03 14.18 -3.72
N LEU A 148 -5.46 13.00 -4.18
CA LEU A 148 -4.71 12.18 -5.12
C LEU A 148 -4.47 12.92 -6.45
N SER A 149 -5.43 13.68 -6.98
CA SER A 149 -5.29 14.40 -8.25
C SER A 149 -4.22 15.50 -8.23
N LYS A 150 -3.79 15.95 -7.05
CA LYS A 150 -2.71 16.93 -6.87
C LYS A 150 -1.34 16.28 -6.66
N CYS A 151 -1.29 14.96 -6.54
CA CYS A 151 -0.03 14.25 -6.38
C CYS A 151 0.83 14.36 -7.66
N PRO A 152 2.17 14.32 -7.53
CA PRO A 152 3.04 14.30 -8.69
C PRO A 152 2.90 12.99 -9.46
N LYS A 153 3.37 12.97 -10.71
CA LYS A 153 3.47 11.73 -11.49
C LYS A 153 4.15 10.63 -10.67
N ALA A 154 3.71 9.41 -10.83
CA ALA A 154 4.12 8.30 -9.98
C ALA A 154 4.80 7.19 -10.78
N TYR A 155 5.91 6.69 -10.25
CA TYR A 155 6.42 5.35 -10.56
C TYR A 155 6.00 4.41 -9.43
N ILE A 156 5.33 3.32 -9.74
CA ILE A 156 4.91 2.32 -8.75
C ILE A 156 5.43 0.96 -9.19
N MET A 157 6.32 0.40 -8.39
CA MET A 157 6.80 -0.96 -8.58
C MET A 157 6.05 -1.91 -7.66
N THR A 158 5.60 -3.05 -8.18
CA THR A 158 5.00 -4.14 -7.40
C THR A 158 5.67 -5.47 -7.73
N CYS A 159 5.53 -6.44 -6.84
CA CYS A 159 6.13 -7.76 -6.92
C CYS A 159 5.03 -8.83 -6.76
N GLU A 160 5.02 -9.86 -7.61
CA GLU A 160 3.98 -10.90 -7.54
C GLU A 160 4.07 -11.72 -6.23
N LEU A 161 5.28 -11.92 -5.70
CA LEU A 161 5.55 -12.69 -4.50
C LEU A 161 5.71 -11.79 -3.27
N ASP A 162 4.78 -10.85 -3.10
CA ASP A 162 4.74 -9.87 -2.01
C ASP A 162 3.31 -9.75 -1.45
N VAL A 163 3.18 -9.63 -0.13
CA VAL A 163 1.89 -9.35 0.54
C VAL A 163 1.41 -7.92 0.29
N LEU A 164 2.31 -7.00 -0.08
CA LEU A 164 1.98 -5.61 -0.43
C LEU A 164 1.69 -5.39 -1.92
N ARG A 165 1.60 -6.48 -2.71
CA ARG A 165 1.32 -6.37 -4.14
C ARG A 165 0.04 -5.59 -4.38
N ASP A 166 -1.04 -5.98 -3.70
CA ASP A 166 -2.36 -5.40 -3.94
C ASP A 166 -2.46 -3.97 -3.40
N ASP A 167 -1.80 -3.65 -2.28
CA ASP A 167 -1.61 -2.29 -1.78
C ASP A 167 -1.08 -1.34 -2.86
N GLY A 168 0.03 -1.72 -3.51
CA GLY A 168 0.63 -0.94 -4.58
C GLY A 168 -0.25 -0.83 -5.83
N LEU A 169 -0.91 -1.91 -6.23
CA LEU A 169 -1.79 -1.94 -7.41
C LEU A 169 -3.04 -1.08 -7.19
N MET A 170 -3.68 -1.19 -6.02
CA MET A 170 -4.83 -0.36 -5.65
C MET A 170 -4.47 1.12 -5.64
N TYR A 171 -3.32 1.48 -5.05
CA TYR A 171 -2.87 2.87 -5.03
C TYR A 171 -2.57 3.41 -6.43
N ALA A 172 -1.94 2.59 -7.29
CA ALA A 172 -1.72 2.94 -8.69
C ALA A 172 -3.04 3.20 -9.42
N ARG A 173 -4.03 2.32 -9.24
CA ARG A 173 -5.36 2.47 -9.84
C ARG A 173 -6.03 3.77 -9.40
N ARG A 174 -6.03 4.05 -8.09
CA ARG A 174 -6.67 5.26 -7.55
C ARG A 174 -5.99 6.55 -8.02
N LEU A 175 -4.66 6.57 -8.12
CA LEU A 175 -3.93 7.71 -8.70
C LEU A 175 -4.31 7.92 -10.18
N GLN A 176 -4.39 6.84 -10.96
CA GLN A 176 -4.80 6.91 -12.38
C GLN A 176 -6.24 7.44 -12.52
N GLU A 177 -7.17 6.96 -11.70
CA GLU A 177 -8.56 7.42 -11.69
C GLU A 177 -8.68 8.90 -11.28
N ALA A 178 -7.78 9.38 -10.42
CA ALA A 178 -7.67 10.79 -10.06
C ALA A 178 -6.95 11.66 -11.13
N GLY A 179 -6.54 11.07 -12.25
CA GLY A 179 -5.90 11.78 -13.38
C GLY A 179 -4.39 11.93 -13.27
N VAL A 180 -3.73 11.27 -12.30
CA VAL A 180 -2.27 11.30 -12.16
C VAL A 180 -1.62 10.41 -13.23
N THR A 181 -0.53 10.89 -13.84
CA THR A 181 0.29 10.04 -14.72
C THR A 181 1.04 9.00 -13.89
N VAL A 182 0.75 7.72 -14.11
CA VAL A 182 1.35 6.61 -13.36
C VAL A 182 2.05 5.64 -14.31
N THR A 183 3.32 5.38 -14.05
CA THR A 183 4.06 4.22 -14.59
C THR A 183 4.01 3.10 -13.55
N SER A 184 3.18 2.10 -13.79
CA SER A 184 3.09 0.90 -12.95
C SER A 184 3.94 -0.22 -13.55
N VAL A 185 4.91 -0.73 -12.80
CA VAL A 185 5.79 -1.82 -13.21
C VAL A 185 5.59 -2.99 -12.26
N HIS A 186 5.32 -4.17 -12.81
CA HIS A 186 5.02 -5.35 -12.03
C HIS A 186 6.00 -6.48 -12.36
N TYR A 187 6.70 -6.99 -11.35
CA TYR A 187 7.68 -8.07 -11.49
C TYR A 187 7.07 -9.41 -11.07
N GLN A 188 6.87 -10.29 -12.07
CA GLN A 188 6.27 -11.61 -11.89
C GLN A 188 7.13 -12.56 -11.03
N ASP A 189 8.45 -12.38 -11.04
CA ASP A 189 9.40 -13.14 -10.22
C ASP A 189 9.96 -12.30 -9.05
N GLY A 190 9.38 -11.11 -8.83
CA GLY A 190 9.77 -10.22 -7.74
C GLY A 190 9.17 -10.62 -6.41
N PHE A 191 9.88 -10.31 -5.33
CA PHE A 191 9.45 -10.54 -3.95
C PHE A 191 9.78 -9.31 -3.08
N HIS A 192 9.19 -9.24 -1.89
CA HIS A 192 9.40 -8.11 -0.99
C HIS A 192 10.89 -7.92 -0.67
N GLY A 193 11.40 -6.69 -0.80
CA GLY A 193 12.80 -6.37 -0.51
C GLY A 193 13.78 -6.69 -1.65
N CYS A 194 13.33 -7.23 -2.79
CA CYS A 194 14.23 -7.56 -3.90
C CYS A 194 15.00 -6.35 -4.45
N PHE A 195 14.47 -5.13 -4.30
CA PHE A 195 15.15 -3.88 -4.67
C PHE A 195 16.33 -3.54 -3.74
N SER A 196 16.36 -4.09 -2.53
CA SER A 196 17.44 -3.90 -1.54
C SER A 196 18.51 -4.99 -1.62
N PHE A 197 18.21 -6.13 -2.26
CA PHE A 197 19.12 -7.26 -2.44
C PHE A 197 19.82 -7.20 -3.81
N LEU A 198 20.61 -6.13 -3.98
CA LEU A 198 21.37 -5.82 -5.19
C LEU A 198 22.83 -6.27 -5.13
N PHE A 199 23.33 -6.57 -3.94
CA PHE A 199 24.75 -6.82 -3.69
C PHE A 199 24.92 -8.07 -2.83
N TRP A 200 26.03 -8.78 -3.03
CA TRP A 200 26.45 -9.90 -2.20
C TRP A 200 26.41 -9.52 -0.69
N PRO A 201 25.80 -10.27 0.26
CA PRO A 201 25.00 -11.51 0.31
C PRO A 201 24.08 -12.03 -0.78
N LEU A 202 23.34 -11.11 -1.34
CA LEU A 202 22.00 -11.38 -1.83
C LEU A 202 21.87 -10.57 -3.10
N GLU A 203 22.26 -11.19 -4.21
CA GLU A 203 22.31 -10.56 -5.52
C GLU A 203 21.30 -11.26 -6.42
N PHE A 204 20.09 -10.69 -6.49
CA PHE A 204 19.01 -11.24 -7.31
C PHE A 204 18.88 -10.49 -8.63
N ASP A 205 18.70 -11.22 -9.73
CA ASP A 205 18.54 -10.63 -11.06
C ASP A 205 17.32 -9.70 -11.15
N VAL A 206 16.23 -10.03 -10.46
CA VAL A 206 15.03 -9.18 -10.41
C VAL A 206 15.32 -7.82 -9.75
N GLY A 207 16.15 -7.78 -8.71
CA GLY A 207 16.58 -6.53 -8.07
C GLY A 207 17.38 -5.65 -9.05
N LYS A 208 18.31 -6.24 -9.79
CA LYS A 208 19.10 -5.51 -10.81
C LYS A 208 18.24 -4.96 -11.94
N ARG A 209 17.26 -5.76 -12.42
CA ARG A 209 16.30 -5.28 -13.43
C ARG A 209 15.47 -4.13 -12.87
N ALA A 210 14.96 -4.28 -11.65
CA ALA A 210 14.20 -3.25 -10.96
C ALA A 210 14.96 -1.93 -10.80
N LEU A 211 16.23 -1.99 -10.39
CA LEU A 211 17.09 -0.81 -10.30
C LEU A 211 17.29 -0.17 -11.68
N ARG A 212 17.56 -0.97 -12.72
CA ARG A 212 17.77 -0.45 -14.08
C ARG A 212 16.52 0.26 -14.60
N ASP A 213 15.36 -0.37 -14.47
CA ASP A 213 14.09 0.19 -14.95
C ASP A 213 13.71 1.45 -14.17
N TYR A 214 13.98 1.47 -12.86
CA TYR A 214 13.84 2.67 -12.03
C TYR A 214 14.75 3.81 -12.49
N ILE A 215 16.04 3.54 -12.74
CA ILE A 215 16.99 4.55 -13.23
C ILE A 215 16.56 5.09 -14.60
N ASN A 216 16.18 4.20 -15.54
CA ASN A 216 15.71 4.60 -16.86
C ASN A 216 14.47 5.50 -16.74
N TRP A 217 13.52 5.12 -15.89
CA TRP A 217 12.34 5.94 -15.65
C TRP A 217 12.68 7.33 -15.11
N LEU A 218 13.63 7.43 -14.18
CA LEU A 218 14.09 8.72 -13.65
C LEU A 218 14.73 9.59 -14.74
N GLN A 219 15.52 9.00 -15.64
CA GLN A 219 16.16 9.72 -16.75
C GLN A 219 15.14 10.33 -17.72
N ASP A 220 13.99 9.68 -17.89
CA ASP A 220 12.92 10.14 -18.78
C ASP A 220 11.95 11.12 -18.09
N ASN A 221 11.98 11.24 -16.75
CA ASN A 221 10.93 11.92 -15.98
C ASN A 221 11.39 13.03 -15.03
N LEU A 222 12.70 13.24 -14.87
CA LEU A 222 13.32 14.35 -14.12
C LEU A 222 14.11 15.28 -15.03
#